data_AF-A0A183ILT9-F1
#
_entry.id   AF-A0A183ILT9-F1
#
_cell.length_a   1.000
_cell.length_b   1.000
_cell.length_c   1.000
_cell.angle_alpha   90.00
_cell.angle_beta   90.00
_cell.angle_gamma   90.00
#
_symmetry.space_group_name_H-M   'P 1'
#
loop_
_entity.id
_entity.type
_entity.pdbx_description
1 polymer ?
#
loop_
_entity_poly.entity_id
_entity_poly.type
_entity_poly.pdbx_seq_one_letter_code
_entity_poly.pdbx_strand_id
1 'polypeptide(L)'
;MVDGGMMDLRIIALITTVMLCVILFIGISFESKTQSVMLVVLVVSLIDYLIGTFLPPSVEDQARGVTGYSWQTLKQNFFPDWRDENFFSVFAVFFPAVTGFMAGANISGDLNEPQKAIPKGTLLALLVTTLLYFCVAVVTASTCLRDATGNVFDLFNGTIVCNSTENCPYGLIHYYQILELEGAWGPLITAGILAATLSSALAGFVAAPKVFQAVCKDNLFPYISWFGKGFGKDEEPRRAYVLTFVLTVGLVLIGRVMMLMFSNDK
;
A
#
# COMPACT_ATOMS: atom_id res chain seq x y z
N MET A 1 -1.33 7.91 21.98
CA MET A 1 -2.45 7.73 21.03
C MET A 1 -3.62 7.36 21.89
N VAL A 2 -4.63 8.21 21.95
CA VAL A 2 -5.52 8.29 23.12
C VAL A 2 -6.89 7.65 22.84
N ASP A 3 -7.27 7.41 21.58
CA ASP A 3 -8.66 7.05 21.26
C ASP A 3 -8.83 6.16 20.00
N GLY A 4 -7.83 6.06 19.11
CA GLY A 4 -7.93 5.35 17.83
C GLY A 4 -8.91 5.99 16.82
N GLY A 5 -9.43 7.18 17.12
CA GLY A 5 -10.42 7.88 16.30
C GLY A 5 -9.83 8.63 15.09
N MET A 6 -10.72 9.29 14.33
CA MET A 6 -10.33 10.10 13.15
C MET A 6 -9.25 11.14 13.44
N MET A 7 -9.19 11.68 14.66
CA MET A 7 -8.19 12.68 15.05
C MET A 7 -6.80 12.07 15.19
N ASP A 8 -6.68 10.86 15.74
CA ASP A 8 -5.41 10.16 15.88
C ASP A 8 -4.81 9.84 14.50
N LEU A 9 -5.64 9.41 13.54
CA LEU A 9 -5.20 9.16 12.17
C LEU A 9 -4.65 10.43 11.49
N ARG A 10 -5.29 11.58 11.71
CA ARG A 10 -4.81 12.87 11.19
C ARG A 10 -3.48 13.28 11.81
N ILE A 11 -3.32 13.10 13.11
CA ILE A 11 -2.07 13.43 13.82
C ILE A 11 -0.93 12.56 13.31
N ILE A 12 -1.15 11.24 13.18
CA ILE A 12 -0.16 10.31 12.63
C ILE A 12 0.21 10.70 11.20
N ALA A 13 -0.76 10.95 10.34
CA ALA A 13 -0.52 11.36 8.96
C ALA A 13 0.28 12.66 8.86
N LEU A 14 0.01 13.65 9.73
CA LEU A 14 0.78 14.89 9.80
C LEU A 14 2.23 14.65 10.24
N ILE A 15 2.44 13.86 11.29
CA ILE A 15 3.79 13.50 11.77
C ILE A 15 4.57 12.80 10.66
N THR A 16 3.96 11.81 10.00
CA THR A 16 4.59 11.09 8.89
C THR A 16 4.90 12.01 7.72
N THR A 17 4.00 12.93 7.37
CA THR A 17 4.22 13.91 6.29
C THR A 17 5.39 14.84 6.59
N VAL A 18 5.50 15.33 7.84
CA VAL A 18 6.65 16.13 8.29
C VAL A 18 7.94 15.32 8.23
N MET A 19 7.92 14.06 8.70
CA MET A 19 9.08 13.17 8.63
C MET A 19 9.55 12.95 7.19
N LEU A 20 8.64 12.65 6.27
CA LEU A 20 8.96 12.49 4.85
C LEU A 20 9.55 13.78 4.28
N CYS A 21 9.00 14.94 4.61
CA CYS A 21 9.54 16.23 4.18
C CYS A 21 10.98 16.47 4.68
N VAL A 22 11.28 16.12 5.93
CA VAL A 22 12.64 16.21 6.50
C VAL A 22 13.61 15.31 5.74
N ILE A 23 13.21 14.07 5.42
CA ILE A 23 14.03 13.12 4.64
C ILE A 23 14.41 13.74 3.28
N LEU A 24 13.48 14.42 2.61
CA LEU A 24 13.75 15.08 1.32
C LEU A 24 14.76 16.22 1.44
N PHE A 25 14.72 16.98 2.55
CA PHE A 25 15.67 18.09 2.76
C PHE A 25 17.08 17.64 3.12
N ILE A 26 17.25 16.43 3.64
CA ILE A 26 18.58 15.86 3.95
C ILE A 26 19.36 15.55 2.65
N GLY A 27 18.65 15.19 1.57
CA GLY A 27 19.21 15.08 0.22
C GLY A 27 18.82 13.79 -0.51
N ILE A 28 18.92 13.84 -1.85
CA ILE A 28 18.51 12.76 -2.77
C ILE A 28 19.26 11.44 -2.51
N SER A 29 20.54 11.49 -2.13
CA SER A 29 21.34 10.28 -1.88
C SER A 29 20.86 9.46 -0.68
N PHE A 30 20.32 10.14 0.35
CA PHE A 30 19.74 9.48 1.51
C PHE A 30 18.37 8.88 1.19
N GLU A 31 17.58 9.57 0.36
CA GLU A 31 16.28 9.11 -0.11
C GLU A 31 16.37 7.79 -0.90
N SER A 32 17.23 7.72 -1.93
CA SER A 32 17.43 6.50 -2.72
C SER A 32 17.90 5.30 -1.87
N LYS A 33 18.77 5.55 -0.87
CA LYS A 33 19.21 4.52 0.07
C LYS A 33 18.07 4.04 0.97
N THR A 34 17.23 4.96 1.44
CA THR A 34 16.06 4.66 2.28
C THR A 34 15.03 3.83 1.50
N GLN A 35 14.76 4.19 0.24
CA GLN A 35 13.86 3.43 -0.64
C GLN A 35 14.37 2.00 -0.88
N SER A 36 15.68 1.82 -1.05
CA SER A 36 16.29 0.49 -1.20
C SER A 36 16.14 -0.36 0.07
N VAL A 37 16.28 0.24 1.26
CA VAL A 37 16.05 -0.46 2.54
C VAL A 37 14.59 -0.87 2.69
N MET A 38 13.65 0.03 2.39
CA MET A 38 12.21 -0.26 2.43
C MET A 38 11.83 -1.39 1.46
N LEU A 39 12.45 -1.43 0.27
CA LEU A 39 12.24 -2.50 -0.70
C LEU A 39 12.69 -3.86 -0.14
N VAL A 40 13.85 -3.93 0.54
CA VAL A 40 14.33 -5.17 1.16
C VAL A 40 13.34 -5.65 2.22
N VAL A 41 12.86 -4.75 3.10
CA VAL A 41 11.86 -5.10 4.12
C VAL A 41 10.57 -5.63 3.46
N LEU A 42 10.11 -4.99 2.38
CA LEU A 42 8.93 -5.44 1.63
C LEU A 42 9.13 -6.83 1.03
N VAL A 43 10.26 -7.08 0.36
CA VAL A 43 10.55 -8.40 -0.24
C VAL A 43 10.64 -9.48 0.84
N VAL A 44 11.27 -9.18 1.99
CA VAL A 44 11.37 -10.10 3.12
C VAL A 44 9.98 -10.39 3.71
N SER A 45 9.12 -9.38 3.86
CA SER A 45 7.74 -9.56 4.33
C SER A 45 6.90 -10.42 3.37
N LEU A 46 7.10 -10.28 2.05
CA LEU A 46 6.41 -11.10 1.06
C LEU A 46 6.87 -12.57 1.14
N ILE A 47 8.16 -12.81 1.35
CA ILE A 47 8.70 -14.15 1.56
C ILE A 47 8.16 -14.76 2.87
N ASP A 48 8.09 -13.97 3.95
CA ASP A 48 7.51 -14.40 5.23
C ASP A 48 6.05 -14.83 5.09
N TYR A 49 5.26 -14.04 4.36
CA TYR A 49 3.89 -14.39 4.00
C TYR A 49 3.82 -15.71 3.22
N LEU A 50 4.61 -15.85 2.15
CA LEU A 50 4.60 -17.07 1.31
C LEU A 50 5.08 -18.31 2.06
N ILE A 51 5.99 -18.18 3.03
CA ILE A 51 6.44 -19.30 3.87
C ILE A 51 5.38 -19.61 4.93
N GLY A 52 4.78 -18.57 5.52
CA GLY A 52 3.76 -18.70 6.56
C GLY A 52 2.53 -19.48 6.11
N THR A 53 2.11 -19.32 4.85
CA THR A 53 0.96 -20.05 4.30
C THR A 53 1.17 -21.56 4.22
N PHE A 54 2.42 -22.05 4.23
CA PHE A 54 2.73 -23.49 4.30
C PHE A 54 2.79 -24.03 5.73
N LEU A 55 2.85 -23.16 6.75
CA LEU A 55 2.83 -23.57 8.14
C LEU A 55 1.38 -23.88 8.55
N PRO A 56 1.16 -24.93 9.37
CA PRO A 56 -0.18 -25.24 9.85
C PRO A 56 -0.69 -24.10 10.75
N PRO A 57 -1.89 -23.55 10.48
CA PRO A 57 -2.41 -22.42 11.25
C PRO A 57 -2.72 -22.85 12.69
N SER A 58 -2.51 -21.93 13.64
CA SER A 58 -2.86 -22.17 15.03
C SER A 58 -4.38 -22.26 15.21
N VAL A 59 -4.83 -22.83 16.33
CA VAL A 59 -6.28 -22.96 16.62
C VAL A 59 -6.96 -21.57 16.67
N GLU A 60 -6.24 -20.55 17.12
CA GLU A 60 -6.73 -19.18 17.15
C GLU A 60 -6.84 -18.57 15.75
N ASP A 61 -5.85 -18.80 14.88
CA ASP A 61 -5.88 -18.31 13.51
C ASP A 61 -6.95 -19.03 12.68
N GLN A 62 -7.16 -20.32 12.93
CA GLN A 62 -8.27 -21.09 12.35
C GLN A 62 -9.63 -20.52 12.75
N ALA A 63 -9.79 -20.14 14.02
CA ALA A 63 -11.03 -19.51 14.49
C ALA A 63 -11.26 -18.13 13.81
N ARG A 64 -10.19 -17.42 13.45
CA ARG A 64 -10.23 -16.13 12.72
C ARG A 64 -10.34 -16.29 11.19
N GLY A 65 -10.43 -17.52 10.69
CA GLY A 65 -10.74 -17.81 9.28
C GLY A 65 -9.59 -18.37 8.46
N VAL A 66 -8.40 -18.63 9.04
CA VAL A 66 -7.27 -19.23 8.33
C VAL A 66 -7.41 -20.75 8.31
N THR A 67 -7.78 -21.34 7.18
CA THR A 67 -7.96 -22.80 7.03
C THR A 67 -6.69 -23.52 6.60
N GLY A 68 -5.69 -22.78 6.11
CA GLY A 68 -4.59 -23.36 5.33
C GLY A 68 -5.07 -23.80 3.94
N TYR A 69 -4.16 -24.35 3.12
CA TYR A 69 -4.46 -24.69 1.73
C TYR A 69 -5.59 -25.72 1.62
N SER A 70 -6.77 -25.26 1.21
CA SER A 70 -7.97 -26.09 1.06
C SER A 70 -8.65 -25.84 -0.27
N TRP A 71 -8.90 -26.93 -1.01
CA TRP A 71 -9.65 -26.87 -2.25
C TRP A 71 -11.11 -26.43 -2.03
N GLN A 72 -11.68 -26.75 -0.87
CA GLN A 72 -13.05 -26.35 -0.53
C GLN A 72 -13.14 -24.83 -0.35
N THR A 73 -12.19 -24.24 0.37
CA THR A 73 -12.08 -22.79 0.58
C THR A 73 -11.89 -22.07 -0.75
N LEU A 74 -10.99 -22.55 -1.61
CA LEU A 74 -10.78 -21.96 -2.94
C LEU A 74 -12.04 -21.97 -3.80
N LYS A 75 -12.79 -23.09 -3.80
CA LYS A 75 -14.03 -23.21 -4.57
C LYS A 75 -15.12 -22.26 -4.05
N GLN A 76 -15.21 -22.08 -2.74
CA GLN A 76 -16.13 -21.10 -2.14
C GLN A 76 -15.74 -19.66 -2.50
N ASN A 77 -14.45 -19.38 -2.60
CA ASN A 77 -13.93 -18.05 -2.91
C ASN A 77 -13.92 -17.69 -4.41
N PHE A 78 -14.08 -18.65 -5.31
CA PHE A 78 -13.85 -18.46 -6.75
C PHE A 78 -14.83 -17.48 -7.42
N PHE A 79 -16.09 -17.47 -7.01
CA PHE A 79 -17.11 -16.58 -7.59
C PHE A 79 -17.32 -15.35 -6.72
N PRO A 80 -17.56 -14.16 -7.30
CA PRO A 80 -17.75 -12.94 -6.51
C PRO A 80 -18.99 -13.04 -5.62
N ASP A 81 -18.88 -12.53 -4.40
CA ASP A 81 -20.00 -12.35 -3.46
C ASP A 81 -19.94 -10.91 -2.96
N TRP A 82 -20.76 -10.07 -3.59
CA TRP A 82 -20.76 -8.64 -3.38
C TRP A 82 -21.54 -8.30 -2.10
N ARG A 83 -20.86 -7.70 -1.12
CA ARG A 83 -21.44 -7.14 0.10
C ARG A 83 -21.39 -5.62 -0.02
N ASP A 84 -22.51 -5.03 -0.44
CA ASP A 84 -22.71 -3.58 -0.66
C ASP A 84 -21.82 -2.88 -1.71
N GLU A 85 -20.84 -3.58 -2.28
CA GLU A 85 -19.91 -3.08 -3.29
C GLU A 85 -20.18 -3.65 -4.68
N ASN A 86 -19.68 -2.99 -5.72
CA ASN A 86 -19.77 -3.44 -7.11
C ASN A 86 -18.37 -3.66 -7.70
N PHE A 87 -18.31 -4.32 -8.86
CA PHE A 87 -17.04 -4.53 -9.57
C PHE A 87 -16.23 -3.24 -9.76
N PHE A 88 -16.89 -2.15 -10.17
CA PHE A 88 -16.22 -0.87 -10.41
C PHE A 88 -15.75 -0.18 -9.12
N SER A 89 -16.42 -0.36 -7.98
CA SER A 89 -15.96 0.24 -6.72
C SER A 89 -14.70 -0.48 -6.22
N VAL A 90 -14.69 -1.82 -6.22
CA VAL A 90 -13.49 -2.60 -5.88
C VAL A 90 -12.35 -2.34 -6.86
N PHE A 91 -12.63 -2.22 -8.16
CA PHE A 91 -11.62 -1.84 -9.16
C PHE A 91 -11.04 -0.45 -8.88
N ALA A 92 -11.86 0.53 -8.49
CA ALA A 92 -11.39 1.88 -8.17
C ALA A 92 -10.46 1.90 -6.93
N VAL A 93 -10.70 1.01 -5.95
CA VAL A 93 -9.82 0.83 -4.78
C VAL A 93 -8.51 0.14 -5.18
N PHE A 94 -8.56 -0.84 -6.09
CA PHE A 94 -7.38 -1.58 -6.55
C PHE A 94 -6.53 -0.78 -7.55
N PHE A 95 -7.13 0.06 -8.39
CA PHE A 95 -6.45 0.76 -9.48
C PHE A 95 -5.21 1.57 -9.05
N PRO A 96 -5.23 2.34 -7.94
CA PRO A 96 -4.03 3.00 -7.45
C PRO A 96 -2.83 2.08 -7.24
N ALA A 97 -3.05 0.80 -6.88
CA ALA A 97 -1.98 -0.18 -6.65
C ALA A 97 -1.16 -0.53 -7.92
N VAL A 98 -1.68 -0.24 -9.12
CA VAL A 98 -0.99 -0.52 -10.41
C VAL A 98 -0.46 0.73 -11.13
N THR A 99 -0.81 1.94 -10.68
CA THR A 99 -0.45 3.21 -11.37
C THR A 99 1.03 3.62 -11.26
N GLY A 100 1.81 3.00 -10.37
CA GLY A 100 3.18 3.41 -10.03
C GLY A 100 4.27 3.18 -11.09
N PHE A 101 3.94 2.64 -12.27
CA PHE A 101 4.93 2.23 -13.28
C PHE A 101 5.73 3.40 -13.91
N MET A 102 5.24 4.64 -13.80
CA MET A 102 5.91 5.84 -14.32
C MET A 102 7.02 6.38 -13.41
N ALA A 103 7.15 5.89 -12.17
CA ALA A 103 8.16 6.38 -11.24
C ALA A 103 9.60 6.23 -11.78
N GLY A 104 9.88 5.15 -12.52
CA GLY A 104 11.20 4.91 -13.13
C GLY A 104 11.54 5.89 -14.27
N ALA A 105 10.54 6.43 -14.96
CA ALA A 105 10.77 7.43 -16.01
C ALA A 105 11.15 8.80 -15.43
N ASN A 106 10.69 9.10 -14.21
CA ASN A 106 10.95 10.38 -13.53
C ASN A 106 12.41 10.53 -13.05
N ILE A 107 13.20 9.45 -13.07
CA ILE A 107 14.62 9.42 -12.67
C ILE A 107 15.51 9.12 -13.90
N SER A 108 14.96 9.30 -15.11
CA SER A 108 15.66 8.99 -16.36
C SER A 108 16.96 9.77 -16.58
N GLY A 109 17.09 10.96 -15.97
CA GLY A 109 18.30 11.79 -16.02
C GLY A 109 19.52 11.20 -15.29
N ASP A 110 19.30 10.28 -14.34
CA ASP A 110 20.36 9.68 -13.51
C ASP A 110 20.79 8.28 -14.03
N LEU A 111 20.23 7.84 -15.17
CA LEU A 111 20.53 6.54 -15.77
C LEU A 111 21.66 6.64 -16.80
N ASN A 112 22.57 5.66 -16.80
CA ASN A 112 23.63 5.56 -17.83
C ASN A 112 23.07 5.45 -19.27
N GLU A 113 22.01 4.64 -19.47
CA GLU A 113 21.36 4.41 -20.78
C GLU A 113 19.82 4.42 -20.68
N PRO A 114 19.17 5.59 -20.60
CA PRO A 114 17.73 5.68 -20.35
C PRO A 114 16.88 5.02 -21.43
N GLN A 115 17.28 5.13 -22.71
CA GLN A 115 16.53 4.58 -23.86
C GLN A 115 16.34 3.06 -23.82
N LYS A 116 17.26 2.32 -23.18
CA LYS A 116 17.16 0.86 -23.04
C LYS A 116 16.69 0.46 -21.63
N ALA A 117 17.12 1.19 -20.60
CA ALA A 117 16.86 0.85 -19.21
C ALA A 117 15.38 1.05 -18.84
N ILE A 118 14.76 2.15 -19.26
CA ILE A 118 13.35 2.45 -18.96
C ILE A 118 12.40 1.37 -19.50
N PRO A 119 12.39 1.05 -20.81
CA PRO A 119 11.42 0.08 -21.33
C PRO A 119 11.60 -1.32 -20.75
N LYS A 120 12.85 -1.79 -20.58
CA LYS A 120 13.12 -3.11 -20.00
C LYS A 120 12.75 -3.16 -18.51
N GLY A 121 13.12 -2.14 -17.76
CA GLY A 121 12.84 -2.06 -16.33
C GLY A 121 11.33 -2.00 -16.05
N THR A 122 10.61 -1.09 -16.73
CA THR A 122 9.17 -0.93 -16.54
C THR A 122 8.39 -2.17 -16.95
N LEU A 123 8.70 -2.80 -18.09
CA LEU A 123 7.99 -4.00 -18.54
C LEU A 123 8.24 -5.20 -17.61
N LEU A 124 9.49 -5.40 -17.18
CA LEU A 124 9.84 -6.47 -16.25
C LEU A 124 9.16 -6.25 -14.89
N ALA A 125 9.19 -5.02 -14.37
CA ALA A 125 8.52 -4.68 -13.11
C ALA A 125 7.01 -4.91 -13.17
N LEU A 126 6.37 -4.52 -14.28
CA LEU A 126 4.94 -4.75 -14.50
C LEU A 126 4.61 -6.25 -14.52
N LEU A 127 5.41 -7.05 -15.22
CA LEU A 127 5.22 -8.49 -15.29
C LEU A 127 5.40 -9.15 -13.92
N VAL A 128 6.48 -8.81 -13.20
CA VAL A 128 6.75 -9.37 -11.87
C VAL A 128 5.64 -8.99 -10.89
N THR A 129 5.25 -7.72 -10.81
CA THR A 129 4.19 -7.27 -9.89
C THR A 129 2.83 -7.90 -10.21
N THR A 130 2.48 -8.04 -11.49
CA THR A 130 1.23 -8.70 -11.90
C THR A 130 1.21 -10.16 -11.47
N LEU A 131 2.31 -10.90 -11.65
CA LEU A 131 2.42 -12.29 -11.21
C LEU A 131 2.35 -12.41 -9.69
N LEU A 132 2.98 -11.49 -8.95
CA LEU A 132 2.91 -11.46 -7.49
C LEU A 132 1.49 -11.18 -6.99
N TYR A 133 0.79 -10.19 -7.55
CA TYR A 133 -0.60 -9.91 -7.19
C TYR A 133 -1.51 -11.11 -7.45
N PHE A 134 -1.36 -11.78 -8.60
CA PHE A 134 -2.12 -12.98 -8.90
C PHE A 134 -1.80 -14.13 -7.94
N CYS A 135 -0.52 -14.31 -7.60
CA CYS A 135 -0.07 -15.33 -6.64
C CYS A 135 -0.69 -15.10 -5.26
N VAL A 136 -0.57 -13.88 -4.71
CA VAL A 136 -1.14 -13.53 -3.39
C VAL A 136 -2.65 -13.71 -3.39
N ALA A 137 -3.35 -13.28 -4.45
CA ALA A 137 -4.81 -13.42 -4.57
C ALA A 137 -5.25 -14.90 -4.58
N VAL A 138 -4.56 -15.77 -5.33
CA VAL A 138 -4.90 -17.20 -5.37
C VAL A 138 -4.57 -17.90 -4.05
N VAL A 139 -3.43 -17.57 -3.44
CA VAL A 139 -3.03 -18.14 -2.14
C VAL A 139 -4.06 -17.76 -1.07
N THR A 140 -4.28 -16.47 -0.83
CA THR A 140 -5.28 -15.98 0.15
C THR A 140 -6.67 -16.56 -0.09
N ALA A 141 -7.11 -16.66 -1.36
CA ALA A 141 -8.40 -17.27 -1.70
C ALA A 141 -8.46 -18.77 -1.37
N SER A 142 -7.33 -19.48 -1.34
CA SER A 142 -7.26 -20.90 -0.99
C SER A 142 -7.07 -21.17 0.50
N THR A 143 -6.58 -20.20 1.25
CA THR A 143 -6.16 -20.35 2.65
C THR A 143 -7.05 -19.66 3.66
N CYS A 144 -7.88 -18.68 3.25
CA CYS A 144 -8.75 -17.92 4.14
C CYS A 144 -10.24 -17.99 3.77
N LEU A 145 -11.10 -18.07 4.78
CA LEU A 145 -12.55 -17.94 4.65
C LEU A 145 -12.98 -16.48 4.53
N ARG A 146 -14.14 -16.24 3.90
CA ARG A 146 -14.73 -14.90 3.75
C ARG A 146 -15.14 -14.27 5.07
N ASP A 147 -15.73 -15.11 5.91
CA ASP A 147 -16.43 -14.76 7.13
C ASP A 147 -16.02 -15.74 8.24
N ALA A 148 -15.65 -15.22 9.41
CA ALA A 148 -15.25 -16.02 10.57
C ALA A 148 -15.63 -15.36 11.90
N THR A 149 -16.12 -16.15 12.86
CA THR A 149 -16.53 -15.64 14.18
C THR A 149 -15.35 -15.26 15.10
N GLY A 150 -14.18 -15.88 14.93
CA GLY A 150 -13.03 -15.68 15.82
C GLY A 150 -13.09 -16.48 17.12
N ASN A 151 -14.13 -17.28 17.34
CA ASN A 151 -14.33 -18.03 18.58
C ASN A 151 -13.88 -19.49 18.42
N VAL A 152 -12.98 -19.94 19.28
CA VAL A 152 -12.45 -21.32 19.26
C VAL A 152 -13.52 -22.36 19.54
N PHE A 153 -14.59 -22.02 20.26
CA PHE A 153 -15.69 -22.97 20.52
C PHE A 153 -16.48 -23.29 19.23
N ASP A 154 -16.70 -22.28 18.38
CA ASP A 154 -17.42 -22.44 17.11
C ASP A 154 -16.60 -23.24 16.09
N LEU A 155 -15.26 -23.16 16.18
CA LEU A 155 -14.33 -24.00 15.43
C LEU A 155 -14.52 -25.49 15.72
N PHE A 156 -14.60 -25.88 16.99
CA PHE A 156 -14.84 -27.29 17.35
C PHE A 156 -16.27 -27.75 17.05
N ASN A 157 -17.23 -26.83 17.00
CA ASN A 157 -18.63 -27.12 16.67
C ASN A 157 -18.91 -27.12 15.15
N GLY A 158 -17.95 -26.67 14.33
CA GLY A 158 -18.09 -26.58 12.88
C GLY A 158 -18.95 -25.42 12.38
N THR A 159 -19.23 -24.42 13.22
CA THR A 159 -20.11 -23.25 12.93
C THR A 159 -19.30 -21.95 12.80
N ILE A 160 -18.10 -22.02 12.22
CA ILE A 160 -17.15 -20.89 12.10
C ILE A 160 -17.66 -19.80 11.15
N VAL A 161 -18.37 -20.22 10.10
CA VAL A 161 -18.95 -19.31 9.11
C VAL A 161 -20.23 -18.74 9.70
N CYS A 162 -20.26 -17.42 9.94
CA CYS A 162 -21.47 -16.82 10.50
C CYS A 162 -22.60 -16.80 9.45
N ASN A 163 -23.83 -16.87 9.95
CA ASN A 163 -25.01 -16.69 9.12
C ASN A 163 -25.18 -15.21 8.77
N SER A 164 -25.87 -14.88 7.67
CA SER A 164 -26.04 -13.51 7.16
C SER A 164 -26.73 -12.52 8.13
N THR A 165 -27.17 -12.99 9.29
CA THR A 165 -27.82 -12.21 10.36
C THR A 165 -26.90 -11.87 11.53
N GLU A 166 -25.69 -12.44 11.60
CA GLU A 166 -24.72 -12.20 12.67
C GLU A 166 -23.51 -11.43 12.14
N ASN A 167 -23.03 -10.47 12.94
CA ASN A 167 -21.88 -9.64 12.54
C ASN A 167 -20.58 -10.43 12.77
N CYS A 168 -19.91 -10.87 11.71
CA CYS A 168 -18.61 -11.52 11.81
C CYS A 168 -17.49 -10.49 12.01
N PRO A 169 -16.63 -10.63 13.04
CA PRO A 169 -15.51 -9.72 13.21
C PRO A 169 -14.28 -10.09 12.37
N TYR A 170 -14.16 -11.34 11.89
CA TYR A 170 -12.98 -11.83 11.15
C TYR A 170 -13.35 -12.43 9.78
N GLY A 171 -12.32 -12.77 9.00
CA GLY A 171 -12.43 -13.26 7.62
C GLY A 171 -11.93 -12.24 6.59
N LEU A 172 -11.85 -12.66 5.33
CA LEU A 172 -11.33 -11.84 4.21
C LEU A 172 -12.11 -10.52 4.01
N ILE A 173 -13.41 -10.50 4.31
CA ILE A 173 -14.27 -9.33 4.07
C ILE A 173 -14.17 -8.32 5.22
N HIS A 174 -14.07 -8.82 6.47
CA HIS A 174 -14.18 -7.99 7.67
C HIS A 174 -12.81 -7.58 8.26
N TYR A 175 -11.77 -8.38 8.06
CA TYR A 175 -10.47 -8.16 8.69
C TYR A 175 -9.36 -7.83 7.67
N TYR A 176 -9.06 -6.54 7.51
CA TYR A 176 -8.05 -6.07 6.54
C TYR A 176 -6.62 -6.53 6.83
N GLN A 177 -6.33 -6.96 8.06
CA GLN A 177 -5.01 -7.46 8.47
C GLN A 177 -4.90 -8.99 8.38
N ILE A 178 -5.72 -9.64 7.56
CA ILE A 178 -5.74 -11.11 7.43
C ILE A 178 -4.38 -11.70 7.02
N LEU A 179 -3.60 -10.99 6.18
CA LEU A 179 -2.26 -11.42 5.79
C LEU A 179 -1.28 -11.51 6.98
N GLU A 180 -1.54 -10.78 8.08
CA GLU A 180 -0.72 -10.88 9.31
C GLU A 180 -0.89 -12.24 10.00
N LEU A 181 -2.09 -12.82 9.91
CA LEU A 181 -2.39 -14.14 10.49
C LEU A 181 -1.80 -15.29 9.66
N GLU A 182 -1.56 -15.07 8.38
CA GLU A 182 -0.98 -16.06 7.47
C GLU A 182 0.54 -16.01 7.42
N GLY A 183 1.15 -14.89 7.82
CA GLY A 183 2.60 -14.74 7.87
C GLY A 183 3.24 -15.64 8.92
N ALA A 184 4.45 -16.13 8.65
CA ALA A 184 5.21 -16.87 9.65
C ALA A 184 5.56 -15.99 10.86
N TRP A 185 5.70 -14.68 10.65
CA TRP A 185 5.89 -13.70 11.72
C TRP A 185 5.08 -12.41 11.46
N GLY A 186 3.88 -12.33 12.03
CA GLY A 186 2.96 -11.19 11.86
C GLY A 186 3.59 -9.78 11.94
N PRO A 187 4.44 -9.46 12.95
CA PRO A 187 5.09 -8.15 13.03
C PRO A 187 5.92 -7.77 11.79
N LEU A 188 6.46 -8.75 11.06
CA LEU A 188 7.21 -8.54 9.82
C LEU A 188 6.30 -8.14 8.67
N ILE A 189 5.10 -8.70 8.58
CA ILE A 189 4.06 -8.30 7.62
C ILE A 189 3.67 -6.85 7.88
N THR A 190 3.42 -6.49 9.13
CA THR A 190 3.10 -5.11 9.53
C THR A 190 4.25 -4.14 9.20
N ALA A 191 5.50 -4.54 9.44
CA ALA A 191 6.68 -3.77 9.01
C ALA A 191 6.76 -3.61 7.48
N GLY A 192 6.41 -4.65 6.73
CA GLY A 192 6.30 -4.63 5.27
C GLY A 192 5.26 -3.65 4.76
N ILE A 193 4.07 -3.63 5.37
CA ILE A 193 2.99 -2.68 5.04
C ILE A 193 3.45 -1.23 5.28
N LEU A 194 4.11 -0.97 6.42
CA LEU A 194 4.68 0.34 6.73
C LEU A 194 5.78 0.73 5.72
N ALA A 195 6.68 -0.19 5.38
CA ALA A 195 7.72 0.05 4.40
C ALA A 195 7.16 0.33 3.00
N ALA A 196 6.14 -0.41 2.56
CA ALA A 196 5.47 -0.25 1.28
C ALA A 196 4.80 1.14 1.18
N THR A 197 3.99 1.48 2.18
CA THR A 197 3.24 2.75 2.22
C THR A 197 4.16 3.96 2.29
N LEU A 198 5.19 3.92 3.14
CA LEU A 198 6.19 5.00 3.24
C LEU A 198 7.02 5.13 1.96
N SER A 199 7.40 4.01 1.33
CA SER A 199 8.17 4.01 0.07
C SER A 199 7.37 4.65 -1.06
N SER A 200 6.10 4.26 -1.25
CA SER A 200 5.22 4.87 -2.26
C SER A 200 4.96 6.35 -1.97
N ALA A 201 4.75 6.72 -0.71
CA ALA A 201 4.58 8.12 -0.32
C ALA A 201 5.84 8.95 -0.64
N LEU A 202 7.02 8.47 -0.24
CA LEU A 202 8.30 9.13 -0.50
C LEU A 202 8.54 9.32 -2.00
N ALA A 203 8.30 8.28 -2.81
CA ALA A 203 8.46 8.35 -4.26
C ALA A 203 7.52 9.42 -4.89
N GLY A 204 6.27 9.50 -4.46
CA GLY A 204 5.33 10.54 -4.90
C GLY A 204 5.77 11.95 -4.50
N PHE A 205 6.29 12.09 -3.28
CA PHE A 205 6.82 13.34 -2.74
C PHE A 205 8.09 13.84 -3.45
N VAL A 206 8.89 12.94 -4.02
CA VAL A 206 10.07 13.30 -4.85
C VAL A 206 9.66 13.62 -6.28
N ALA A 207 8.78 12.80 -6.86
CA ALA A 207 8.42 12.89 -8.28
C ALA A 207 7.66 14.17 -8.62
N ALA A 208 6.62 14.52 -7.84
CA ALA A 208 5.76 15.66 -8.17
C ALA A 208 6.52 17.00 -8.22
N PRO A 209 7.38 17.35 -7.24
CA PRO A 209 8.20 18.57 -7.30
C PRO A 209 9.20 18.60 -8.46
N LYS A 210 9.82 17.47 -8.80
CA LYS A 210 10.77 17.38 -9.93
C LYS A 210 10.09 17.61 -11.27
N VAL A 211 8.93 16.97 -11.49
CA VAL A 211 8.12 17.20 -12.70
C VAL A 211 7.65 18.66 -12.75
N PHE A 212 7.16 19.20 -11.63
CA PHE A 212 6.71 20.59 -11.57
C PHE A 212 7.85 21.57 -11.85
N GLN A 213 9.05 21.32 -11.33
CA GLN A 213 10.23 22.12 -11.63
C GLN A 213 10.59 22.10 -13.11
N ALA A 214 10.58 20.92 -13.75
CA ALA A 214 10.86 20.79 -15.18
C ALA A 214 9.90 21.64 -16.01
N VAL A 215 8.59 21.53 -15.74
CA VAL A 215 7.55 22.35 -16.40
C VAL A 215 7.78 23.86 -16.18
N CYS A 216 8.23 24.26 -14.98
CA CYS A 216 8.52 25.66 -14.69
C CYS A 216 9.79 26.17 -15.39
N LYS A 217 10.80 25.31 -15.60
CA LYS A 217 12.02 25.66 -16.35
C LYS A 217 11.72 25.87 -17.84
N ASP A 218 10.76 25.12 -18.38
CA ASP A 218 10.32 25.26 -19.78
C ASP A 218 9.49 26.52 -20.04
N ASN A 219 9.22 27.35 -19.01
CA ASN A 219 8.40 28.57 -19.08
C ASN A 219 7.05 28.37 -19.80
N LEU A 220 6.47 27.17 -19.70
CA LEU A 220 5.22 26.83 -20.36
C LEU A 220 4.05 27.71 -19.88
N PHE A 221 4.12 28.18 -18.63
CA PHE A 221 3.15 29.10 -18.05
C PHE A 221 3.85 30.36 -17.48
N PRO A 222 3.37 31.57 -17.82
CA PRO A 222 4.09 32.83 -17.55
C PRO A 222 4.13 33.28 -16.07
N TYR A 223 3.50 32.55 -15.14
CA TYR A 223 3.43 32.95 -13.71
C TYR A 223 4.08 31.96 -12.73
N ILE A 224 4.54 30.79 -13.19
CA ILE A 224 5.07 29.72 -12.31
C ILE A 224 6.60 29.59 -12.36
N SER A 225 7.29 30.38 -13.18
CA SER A 225 8.75 30.34 -13.36
C SER A 225 9.54 30.52 -12.06
N TRP A 226 8.94 31.14 -11.04
CA TRP A 226 9.50 31.27 -9.70
C TRP A 226 9.80 29.92 -9.02
N PHE A 227 9.04 28.86 -9.31
CA PHE A 227 9.23 27.52 -8.76
C PHE A 227 10.29 26.69 -9.51
N GLY A 228 10.72 27.12 -10.70
CA GLY A 228 11.73 26.43 -11.52
C GLY A 228 13.17 26.57 -11.00
N LYS A 229 13.41 27.48 -10.04
CA LYS A 229 14.75 27.73 -9.50
C LYS A 229 15.23 26.54 -8.65
N GLY A 230 16.23 25.82 -9.16
CA GLY A 230 16.95 24.79 -8.41
C GLY A 230 17.90 25.38 -7.38
N PHE A 231 18.11 24.66 -6.27
CA PHE A 231 19.02 25.05 -5.20
C PHE A 231 20.07 23.96 -4.96
N GLY A 232 21.31 24.36 -4.68
CA GLY A 232 22.40 23.43 -4.40
C GLY A 232 23.06 22.86 -5.65
N LYS A 233 23.89 21.84 -5.47
CA LYS A 233 24.70 21.22 -6.53
C LYS A 233 23.87 20.32 -7.46
N ASP A 234 22.76 19.78 -6.94
CA ASP A 234 21.88 18.83 -7.63
C ASP A 234 20.58 19.49 -8.14
N GLU A 235 20.56 20.83 -8.21
CA GLU A 235 19.43 21.65 -8.67
C GLU A 235 18.07 21.36 -7.99
N GLU A 236 18.06 21.02 -6.71
CA GLU A 236 16.86 20.58 -6.00
C GLU A 236 15.74 21.65 -5.93
N PRO A 237 14.48 21.29 -6.23
CA PRO A 237 13.36 22.23 -6.25
C PRO A 237 12.77 22.49 -4.85
N ARG A 238 13.54 23.10 -3.95
CA ARG A 238 13.11 23.37 -2.56
C ARG A 238 11.75 24.08 -2.47
N ARG A 239 11.47 25.03 -3.36
CA ARG A 239 10.19 25.75 -3.40
C ARG A 239 9.02 24.84 -3.78
N ALA A 240 9.23 23.92 -4.71
CA ALA A 240 8.22 22.96 -5.11
C ALA A 240 8.01 21.90 -4.01
N TYR A 241 9.05 21.48 -3.28
CA TYR A 241 8.90 20.63 -2.10
C TYR A 241 8.00 21.27 -1.03
N VAL A 242 8.20 22.56 -0.73
CA VAL A 242 7.32 23.28 0.21
C VAL A 242 5.88 23.37 -0.31
N LEU A 243 5.69 23.63 -1.60
CA LEU A 243 4.35 23.67 -2.20
C LEU A 243 3.64 22.32 -2.06
N THR A 244 4.32 21.22 -2.42
CA THR A 244 3.79 19.86 -2.28
C THR A 244 3.51 19.52 -0.82
N PHE A 245 4.35 19.93 0.12
CA PHE A 245 4.09 19.75 1.54
C PHE A 245 2.81 20.46 2.00
N VAL A 246 2.63 21.74 1.64
CA VAL A 246 1.42 22.52 1.99
C VAL A 246 0.17 21.88 1.39
N LEU A 247 0.23 21.46 0.13
CA LEU A 247 -0.88 20.78 -0.53
C LEU A 247 -1.21 19.44 0.14
N THR A 248 -0.21 18.62 0.46
CA THR A 248 -0.42 17.34 1.15
C THR A 248 -0.99 17.54 2.54
N VAL A 249 -0.49 18.51 3.32
CA VAL A 249 -1.07 18.85 4.63
C VAL A 249 -2.52 19.28 4.48
N GLY A 250 -2.85 20.12 3.49
CA GLY A 250 -4.23 20.51 3.19
C GLY A 250 -5.13 19.31 2.90
N LEU A 251 -4.66 18.37 2.07
CA LEU A 251 -5.39 17.14 1.74
C LEU A 251 -5.55 16.19 2.95
N VAL A 252 -4.52 16.06 3.78
CA VAL A 252 -4.54 15.25 5.02
C VAL A 252 -5.54 15.83 6.02
N LEU A 253 -5.62 17.16 6.15
CA LEU A 253 -6.58 17.84 7.03
C LEU A 253 -8.02 17.70 6.53
N ILE A 254 -8.22 17.77 5.21
CA ILE A 254 -9.53 17.51 4.59
C ILE A 254 -9.92 16.05 4.80
N GLY A 255 -8.97 15.12 4.66
CA GLY A 255 -8.91 13.80 5.27
C GLY A 255 -10.12 12.87 5.10
N ARG A 256 -11.10 13.24 4.27
CA ARG A 256 -12.33 12.49 4.01
C ARG A 256 -12.19 11.53 2.83
N VAL A 257 -11.08 11.60 2.09
CA VAL A 257 -10.93 10.93 0.78
C VAL A 257 -10.73 9.42 0.92
N MET A 258 -9.94 8.94 1.88
CA MET A 258 -9.89 7.51 2.22
C MET A 258 -11.18 7.07 2.94
N MET A 259 -11.75 7.99 3.74
CA MET A 259 -12.96 7.74 4.52
C MET A 259 -14.20 7.56 3.63
N LEU A 260 -14.27 8.14 2.43
CA LEU A 260 -15.37 7.91 1.49
C LEU A 260 -15.36 6.50 0.85
N MET A 261 -14.23 5.78 0.88
CA MET A 261 -14.18 4.38 0.45
C MET A 261 -14.58 3.41 1.58
N PHE A 262 -14.47 3.82 2.84
CA PHE A 262 -14.78 2.97 4.01
C PHE A 262 -16.02 3.41 4.80
N SER A 263 -16.54 4.62 4.55
CA SER A 263 -17.77 5.15 5.16
C SER A 263 -18.97 4.83 4.27
N ASN A 264 -19.13 3.56 3.90
CA ASN A 264 -20.47 3.00 3.69
C ASN A 264 -20.94 2.23 4.94
N ASP A 265 -20.22 2.35 6.06
CA ASP A 265 -20.78 2.05 7.36
C ASP A 265 -21.70 3.20 7.80
N LYS A 266 -22.95 2.80 8.05
CA LYS A 266 -23.95 3.57 8.80
C LYS A 266 -23.48 3.84 10.22
#